data_AF-A0A3A8NW23-F1
#
_entry.id   AF-A0A3A8NW23-F1
#
_cell.length_a   1.000
_cell.length_b   1.000
_cell.length_c   1.000
_cell.angle_alpha   90.00
_cell.angle_beta   90.00
_cell.angle_gamma   90.00
#
_symmetry.space_group_name_H-M   'P 1'
#
loop_
_entity.id
_entity.type
_entity.pdbx_description
1 polymer ?
#
loop_
_entity_poly.entity_id
_entity_poly.type
_entity_poly.pdbx_seq_one_letter_code
_entity_poly.pdbx_strand_id
1 'polypeptide(L)'
;MMRHAPATERNREPLLAVLREVLPSSGVLLEVASGTGQHAAFFARAFPGLSWQPTDGDAGALESIDAWRAAEGTPNLLPARVLDASSDAWPVEHADAMLCVNMIHIAPWAACQGLMRG
;
A
#
# COMPACT_ATOMS: atom_id res chain seq x y z
N MET A 1 10.21 -10.23 9.71
CA MET A 1 10.84 -11.02 8.61
C MET A 1 10.11 -10.67 7.32
N MET A 2 10.83 -10.52 6.21
CA MET A 2 10.25 -10.18 4.91
C MET A 2 9.39 -11.34 4.36
N ARG A 3 8.11 -11.08 4.09
CA ARG A 3 7.14 -12.06 3.54
C ARG A 3 6.97 -11.86 2.04
N HIS A 4 6.48 -12.90 1.36
CA HIS A 4 6.22 -12.88 -0.07
C HIS A 4 4.84 -13.50 -0.37
N ALA A 5 4.20 -13.01 -1.43
CA ALA A 5 2.90 -13.43 -1.92
C ALA A 5 2.97 -13.67 -3.44
N PRO A 6 2.68 -14.89 -3.94
CA PRO A 6 2.71 -15.19 -5.37
C PRO A 6 1.77 -14.32 -6.21
N ALA A 7 0.67 -13.84 -5.62
CA ALA A 7 -0.25 -12.95 -6.30
C ALA A 7 0.42 -11.62 -6.72
N THR A 8 1.28 -11.07 -5.86
CA THR A 8 2.00 -9.82 -6.11
C THR A 8 2.96 -9.96 -7.30
N GLU A 9 3.69 -11.06 -7.39
CA GLU A 9 4.61 -11.30 -8.50
C GLU A 9 3.88 -11.39 -9.85
N ARG A 10 2.69 -12.01 -9.86
CA ARG A 10 1.89 -12.18 -11.09
C ARG A 10 1.26 -10.88 -11.58
N ASN A 11 0.89 -9.96 -10.68
CA ASN A 11 0.07 -8.80 -11.05
C ASN A 11 0.79 -7.45 -10.95
N ARG A 12 2.00 -7.35 -10.37
CA ARG A 12 2.70 -6.06 -10.19
C ARG A 12 2.99 -5.33 -11.51
N GLU A 13 3.38 -6.03 -12.56
CA GLU A 13 3.71 -5.41 -13.86
C GLU A 13 2.44 -4.91 -14.59
N PRO A 14 1.36 -5.71 -14.74
CA PRO A 14 0.10 -5.20 -15.28
C PRO A 14 -0.48 -4.02 -14.49
N LEU A 15 -0.39 -4.06 -13.15
CA LEU A 15 -0.84 -2.95 -12.31
C LEU A 15 0.02 -1.71 -12.53
N LEU A 16 1.34 -1.83 -12.60
CA LEU A 16 2.23 -0.70 -12.85
C LEU A 16 1.92 0.00 -14.17
N ALA A 17 1.59 -0.75 -15.22
CA ALA A 17 1.20 -0.19 -16.51
C ALA A 17 0.00 0.76 -16.37
N VAL A 18 -1.06 0.33 -15.67
CA VAL A 18 -2.24 1.15 -15.41
C VAL A 18 -1.94 2.31 -14.46
N LEU A 19 -1.19 2.06 -13.39
CA LEU A 19 -0.88 3.08 -12.39
C LEU A 19 -0.08 4.25 -12.98
N ARG A 20 0.75 4.02 -13.99
CA ARG A 20 1.46 5.10 -14.71
C ARG A 20 0.53 6.06 -15.45
N GLU A 21 -0.67 5.61 -15.82
CA GLU A 21 -1.63 6.43 -16.54
C GLU A 21 -2.53 7.24 -15.60
N VAL A 22 -2.77 6.74 -14.38
CA VAL A 22 -3.78 7.30 -13.47
C VAL A 22 -3.22 8.00 -12.24
N LEU A 23 -2.00 7.68 -11.81
CA LEU A 23 -1.41 8.30 -10.63
C LEU A 23 -0.82 9.68 -10.95
N PRO A 24 -0.88 10.63 -9.98
CA PRO A 24 -0.22 11.91 -10.14
C PRO A 24 1.30 11.73 -10.18
N SER A 25 2.01 12.71 -10.75
CA SER A 25 3.48 12.69 -10.84
C SER A 25 4.18 12.88 -9.49
N SER A 26 3.48 13.47 -8.52
CA SER A 26 4.01 13.73 -7.17
C SER A 26 2.89 13.88 -6.14
N GLY A 27 3.22 13.69 -4.86
CA GLY A 27 2.26 13.78 -3.76
C GLY A 27 2.40 12.63 -2.76
N VAL A 28 1.37 12.42 -1.95
CA VAL A 28 1.26 11.29 -1.02
C VAL A 28 0.34 10.24 -1.62
N LEU A 29 0.83 9.00 -1.71
CA LEU A 29 0.01 7.84 -2.05
C LEU A 29 -0.18 6.98 -0.81
N LEU A 30 -1.44 6.78 -0.41
CA LEU A 30 -1.82 5.85 0.64
C LEU A 30 -2.07 4.47 0.03
N GLU A 31 -1.31 3.47 0.43
CA GLU A 31 -1.62 2.07 0.09
C GLU A 31 -2.31 1.40 1.28
N VAL A 32 -3.55 0.94 1.07
CA VAL A 32 -4.40 0.30 2.07
C VAL A 32 -4.33 -1.23 1.90
N ALA A 33 -4.07 -1.92 3.01
CA ALA A 33 -3.86 -3.36 3.05
C ALA A 33 -2.66 -3.81 2.19
N SER A 34 -1.51 -3.19 2.42
CA SER A 34 -0.23 -3.47 1.72
C SER A 34 0.25 -4.92 1.87
N GLY A 35 -0.27 -5.68 2.84
CA GLY A 35 -0.02 -7.10 3.04
C GLY A 35 1.47 -7.39 3.27
N THR A 36 2.11 -8.08 2.33
CA THR A 36 3.55 -8.39 2.47
C THR A 36 4.43 -7.16 2.35
N GLY A 37 3.96 -6.08 1.70
CA GLY A 37 4.76 -4.90 1.36
C GLY A 37 5.51 -4.99 0.03
N GLN A 38 5.38 -6.11 -0.69
CA GLN A 38 6.03 -6.30 -1.99
C GLN A 38 5.55 -5.31 -3.07
N HIS A 39 4.25 -4.99 -3.09
CA HIS A 39 3.70 -3.98 -3.99
C HIS A 39 4.25 -2.60 -3.64
N ALA A 40 4.21 -2.22 -2.36
CA ALA A 40 4.80 -0.97 -1.87
C ALA A 40 6.24 -0.77 -2.33
N ALA A 41 7.11 -1.76 -2.10
CA ALA A 41 8.51 -1.71 -2.52
C ALA A 41 8.66 -1.59 -4.04
N PHE A 42 7.94 -2.41 -4.80
CA PHE A 42 8.02 -2.39 -6.25
C PHE A 42 7.55 -1.07 -6.86
N PHE A 43 6.41 -0.54 -6.39
CA PHE A 43 5.83 0.68 -6.94
C PHE A 43 6.54 1.94 -6.46
N ALA A 44 7.01 2.02 -5.21
CA ALA A 44 7.75 3.18 -4.73
C ALA A 44 8.99 3.47 -5.60
N ARG A 45 9.70 2.43 -6.07
CA ARG A 45 10.80 2.58 -7.04
C ARG A 45 10.36 3.18 -8.36
N ALA A 46 9.18 2.79 -8.84
CA ALA A 46 8.66 3.22 -10.14
C ALA A 46 8.07 4.64 -10.10
N PHE A 47 7.71 5.14 -8.92
CA PHE A 47 7.11 6.45 -8.70
C PHE A 47 7.91 7.29 -7.70
N PRO A 48 9.13 7.75 -8.04
CA PRO A 48 10.01 8.47 -7.11
C PRO A 48 9.45 9.82 -6.64
N GLY A 49 8.47 10.40 -7.35
CA GLY A 49 7.78 11.64 -6.94
C GLY A 49 6.68 11.42 -5.90
N LEU A 50 6.26 10.18 -5.67
CA LEU A 50 5.21 9.84 -4.70
C LEU A 50 5.84 9.38 -3.38
N SER A 51 5.48 10.06 -2.30
CA SER A 51 5.67 9.56 -0.94
C SER A 51 4.69 8.42 -0.71
N TRP A 52 5.21 7.20 -0.77
CA TRP A 52 4.43 5.97 -0.65
C TRP A 52 4.24 5.63 0.82
N GLN A 53 3.02 5.76 1.33
CA GLN A 53 2.63 5.41 2.69
C GLN A 53 1.93 4.05 2.70
N PRO A 54 2.65 2.94 2.97
CA PRO A 54 2.02 1.65 3.11
C PRO A 54 1.31 1.52 4.46
N THR A 55 0.17 0.83 4.47
CA THR A 55 -0.63 0.59 5.67
C THR A 55 -1.25 -0.79 5.69
N ASP A 56 -1.40 -1.35 6.89
CA ASP A 56 -2.08 -2.62 7.10
C ASP A 56 -2.64 -2.70 8.54
N GLY A 57 -3.60 -3.60 8.76
CA GLY A 57 -4.17 -3.88 10.08
C GLY A 57 -3.42 -4.99 10.82
N ASP A 58 -2.72 -5.88 10.11
CA ASP A 58 -1.96 -6.99 10.71
C ASP A 58 -0.56 -6.54 11.15
N ALA A 59 -0.22 -6.73 12.43
CA ALA A 59 1.10 -6.38 12.96
C ALA A 59 2.24 -7.10 12.22
N GLY A 60 2.02 -8.36 11.82
CA GLY A 60 3.00 -9.13 11.05
C GLY A 60 3.20 -8.64 9.62
N ALA A 61 2.16 -8.08 9.00
CA ALA A 61 2.24 -7.39 7.71
C ALA A 61 3.08 -6.12 7.84
N LEU A 62 2.85 -5.30 8.87
CA LEU A 62 3.64 -4.09 9.14
C LEU A 62 5.14 -4.39 9.29
N GLU A 63 5.49 -5.42 10.07
CA GLU A 63 6.89 -5.87 10.19
C GLU A 63 7.49 -6.33 8.85
N SER A 64 6.69 -6.96 7.99
CA SER A 64 7.12 -7.38 6.66
C SER A 64 7.33 -6.19 5.73
N ILE A 65 6.42 -5.21 5.76
CA ILE A 65 6.51 -3.97 4.99
C ILE A 65 7.78 -3.21 5.36
N ASP A 66 8.06 -3.03 6.66
CA ASP A 66 9.26 -2.34 7.11
C ASP A 66 10.55 -3.10 6.75
N ALA A 67 10.51 -4.43 6.73
CA ALA A 67 11.63 -5.24 6.23
C ALA A 67 11.87 -5.04 4.73
N TRP A 68 10.80 -4.99 3.91
CA TRP A 68 10.90 -4.65 2.48
C TRP A 68 11.44 -3.24 2.27
N ARG A 69 10.94 -2.27 3.03
CA ARG A 69 11.42 -0.89 3.02
C ARG A 69 12.92 -0.81 3.31
N ALA A 70 13.38 -1.49 4.35
CA ALA A 70 14.80 -1.50 4.72
C ALA A 70 15.66 -2.15 3.63
N ALA A 71 15.17 -3.20 2.97
CA ALA A 71 15.88 -3.88 1.88
C ALA A 71 15.95 -3.04 0.59
N GLU A 72 14.88 -2.32 0.26
CA GLU A 72 14.81 -1.52 -0.97
C GLU A 72 15.57 -0.18 -0.84
N GLY A 73 15.54 0.45 0.34
CA GLY A 73 16.31 1.66 0.62
C GLY A 73 15.87 2.91 -0.13
N THR A 74 14.73 2.89 -0.82
CA THR A 74 14.17 4.06 -1.52
C THR A 74 13.65 5.10 -0.51
N PRO A 75 14.02 6.39 -0.64
CA PRO A 75 13.68 7.42 0.34
C PRO A 75 12.18 7.76 0.38
N ASN A 76 11.46 7.46 -0.71
CA ASN A 76 10.04 7.75 -0.85
C ASN A 76 9.13 6.62 -0.36
N LEU A 77 9.67 5.48 0.10
CA LEU A 77 8.90 4.46 0.79
C LEU A 77 8.92 4.73 2.30
N LEU A 78 7.78 5.20 2.82
CA LEU A 78 7.63 5.60 4.21
C LEU A 78 7.47 4.39 5.14
N PRO A 79 7.76 4.53 6.45
CA PRO A 79 7.49 3.48 7.44
C PRO A 79 6.03 3.04 7.42
N ALA A 80 5.80 1.75 7.65
CA ALA A 80 4.45 1.20 7.70
C ALA A 80 3.61 1.86 8.82
N ARG A 81 2.32 2.08 8.57
CA ARG A 81 1.39 2.58 9.59
C ARG A 81 0.20 1.65 9.75
N VAL A 82 -0.30 1.54 10.98
CA VAL A 82 -1.50 0.77 11.28
C VAL A 82 -2.70 1.46 10.66
N LEU A 83 -3.48 0.75 9.84
CA LEU A 83 -4.76 1.21 9.33
C LEU A 83 -5.72 0.02 9.24
N ASP A 84 -6.80 0.10 10.02
CA ASP A 84 -7.97 -0.76 9.84
C ASP A 84 -8.96 -0.03 8.93
N ALA A 85 -9.18 -0.57 7.72
CA ALA A 85 -10.02 0.07 6.72
C ALA A 85 -11.50 0.17 7.15
N SER A 86 -11.91 -0.56 8.20
CA SER A 86 -13.26 -0.45 8.78
C SER A 86 -13.37 0.62 9.88
N SER A 87 -12.25 1.23 10.29
CA SER A 87 -12.20 2.33 11.25
C SER A 87 -12.65 3.65 10.63
N ASP A 88 -13.33 4.48 11.42
CA ASP A 88 -13.66 5.87 11.05
C ASP A 88 -12.48 6.84 11.27
N ALA A 89 -11.39 6.38 11.90
CA ALA A 89 -10.20 7.18 12.16
C ALA A 89 -8.99 6.59 11.44
N TRP A 90 -8.63 7.21 10.32
CA TRP A 90 -7.47 6.82 9.52
C TRP A 90 -6.22 7.58 9.99
N PRO A 91 -5.03 6.97 9.88
CA PRO A 91 -3.79 7.57 10.35
C PRO A 91 -3.32 8.74 9.48
N VAL A 92 -3.95 8.99 8.32
CA VAL A 92 -3.54 10.04 7.38
C VAL A 92 -4.58 11.14 7.31
N GLU A 93 -4.12 12.39 7.31
CA GLU A 93 -4.98 13.56 7.16
C GLU A 93 -5.32 13.86 5.69
N HIS A 94 -4.38 13.56 4.78
CA HIS A 94 -4.52 13.79 3.35
C HIS A 94 -3.71 12.76 2.55
N ALA A 95 -4.25 12.37 1.39
CA ALA A 95 -3.54 11.63 0.36
C ALA A 95 -4.00 12.12 -1.02
N ASP A 96 -3.06 12.25 -1.95
CA ASP A 96 -3.35 12.66 -3.33
C ASP A 96 -3.85 11.49 -4.18
N ALA A 97 -3.54 10.25 -3.76
CA ALA A 97 -4.08 9.03 -4.33
C ALA A 97 -4.19 7.92 -3.25
N MET A 98 -5.11 6.99 -3.46
CA MET A 98 -5.25 5.78 -2.65
C MET A 98 -5.19 4.53 -3.53
N LEU A 99 -4.41 3.54 -3.11
CA LEU A 99 -4.29 2.23 -3.75
C LEU A 99 -4.75 1.14 -2.79
N CYS A 100 -5.63 0.25 -3.25
CA CYS A 100 -6.00 -0.96 -2.53
C CYS A 100 -6.02 -2.13 -3.52
N VAL A 101 -5.20 -3.14 -3.30
CA VAL A 101 -5.04 -4.30 -4.21
C VAL A 101 -5.38 -5.56 -3.44
N ASN A 102 -6.28 -6.39 -3.97
CA ASN A 102 -6.59 -7.72 -3.42
C ASN A 102 -7.13 -7.74 -1.96
N MET A 103 -7.72 -6.65 -1.44
CA MET A 103 -8.36 -6.66 -0.11
C MET A 103 -9.84 -7.07 -0.15
N ILE A 104 -10.65 -6.38 -0.98
CA ILE A 104 -12.13 -6.39 -0.90
C ILE A 104 -12.73 -7.81 -1.01
N HIS A 105 -12.12 -8.68 -1.82
CA HIS A 105 -12.65 -10.02 -2.08
C HIS A 105 -12.46 -11.03 -0.92
N ILE A 106 -11.64 -10.71 0.09
CA ILE A 106 -11.35 -11.58 1.24
C ILE A 106 -11.65 -10.91 2.59
N ALA A 107 -11.80 -9.59 2.63
CA ALA A 107 -12.06 -8.84 3.86
C ALA A 107 -13.54 -8.84 4.23
N PRO A 108 -13.89 -8.63 5.52
CA PRO A 108 -15.26 -8.35 5.93
C PRO A 108 -15.85 -7.16 5.16
N TRP A 109 -17.16 -7.20 4.88
CA TRP A 109 -17.83 -6.16 4.11
C TRP A 109 -17.63 -4.74 4.69
N ALA A 110 -17.55 -4.62 6.01
CA ALA A 110 -17.30 -3.36 6.70
C ALA A 110 -16.01 -2.66 6.23
N ALA A 111 -14.96 -3.43 5.87
CA ALA A 111 -13.72 -2.86 5.35
C ALA A 111 -13.91 -2.22 3.97
N CYS A 112 -14.77 -2.78 3.12
CA CYS A 112 -15.12 -2.15 1.84
C CYS A 112 -15.90 -0.86 2.07
N GLN A 113 -16.85 -0.87 3.02
CA GLN A 113 -17.62 0.32 3.34
C GLN A 113 -16.73 1.45 3.88
N GLY A 114 -15.79 1.14 4.76
CA GLY A 114 -14.85 2.14 5.29
C GLY A 114 -13.84 2.61 4.24
N LEU A 115 -13.30 1.71 3.40
CA LEU A 115 -12.46 2.08 2.24
C LEU A 115 -13.14 3.11 1.33
N MET A 116 -14.45 2.97 1.09
CA MET A 116 -15.20 3.90 0.23
C MET A 116 -15.53 5.23 0.92
N ARG A 117 -15.49 5.29 2.26
CA ARG A 117 -15.66 6.54 3.01
C ARG A 117 -14.39 7.38 2.99
N GLY A 118 -13.23 6.72 3.13
CA GLY A 118 -11.92 7.38 3.27
C GLY A 118 -11.75 7.96 4.66
#